data_AF-A0A962CMD2-F1
#
_entry.id   AF-A0A962CMD2-F1
#
_cell.length_a   1.000
_cell.length_b   1.000
_cell.length_c   1.000
_cell.angle_alpha   90.00
_cell.angle_beta   90.00
_cell.angle_gamma   90.00
#
_symmetry.space_group_name_H-M   'P 1'
#
loop_
_entity.id
_entity.type
_entity.pdbx_description
1 polymer ?
#
loop_
_entity_poly.entity_id
_entity_poly.type
_entity_poly.pdbx_seq_one_letter_code
_entity_poly.pdbx_strand_id
1 'polypeptide(L)'
;MGKGYIKCLKTPHPLTKQTAERSKYGYLVVENMQLGQDDIDEDTGEIMTSAIAVLPTHYKDEGSGGVRQVENAHSWVYHDEEKTR
;
A
#
# COMPACT_ATOMS: atom_id res chain seq x y z
N MET A 1 7.97 11.12 12.20
CA MET A 1 6.66 10.46 12.42
C MET A 1 5.58 11.15 11.60
N GLY A 2 5.43 10.70 10.35
CA GLY A 2 4.56 11.34 9.34
C GLY A 2 3.06 11.23 9.65
N LYS A 3 2.34 12.34 9.52
CA LYS A 3 0.91 12.48 9.86
C LYS A 3 0.04 12.36 8.62
N GLY A 4 -0.91 11.41 8.60
CA GLY A 4 -1.84 11.28 7.48
C GLY A 4 -2.44 9.89 7.30
N TYR A 5 -3.77 9.85 7.24
CA TYR A 5 -4.58 8.62 7.13
C TYR A 5 -4.53 7.94 5.75
N ILE A 6 -4.35 8.70 4.67
CA ILE A 6 -4.35 8.14 3.31
C ILE A 6 -2.94 7.65 2.98
N LYS A 7 -2.77 6.33 2.86
CA LYS A 7 -1.53 5.67 2.46
C LYS A 7 -1.56 5.29 0.98
N CYS A 8 -0.43 5.42 0.29
CA CYS A 8 -0.36 5.22 -1.15
C CYS A 8 0.87 4.45 -1.61
N LEU A 9 0.72 3.70 -2.70
CA LEU A 9 1.80 3.07 -3.46
C LEU A 9 2.09 3.90 -4.73
N LYS A 10 3.30 4.44 -4.83
CA LYS A 10 3.77 5.19 -6.02
C LYS A 10 4.88 4.49 -6.80
N THR A 11 5.56 3.54 -6.19
CA THR A 11 6.54 2.70 -6.87
C THR A 11 5.81 1.58 -7.63
N PRO A 12 6.44 0.98 -8.65
CA PRO A 12 5.89 -0.20 -9.31
C PRO A 12 5.60 -1.32 -8.28
N HIS A 13 4.41 -1.92 -8.34
CA HIS A 13 4.09 -3.05 -7.47
C HIS A 13 4.93 -4.29 -7.85
N PRO A 14 5.45 -5.08 -6.89
CA PRO A 14 6.28 -6.25 -7.17
C PRO A 14 5.63 -7.26 -8.13
N LEU A 15 4.34 -7.54 -7.93
CA LEU A 15 3.52 -8.43 -8.75
C LEU A 15 3.04 -7.77 -10.05
N THR A 16 2.13 -6.80 -9.94
CA THR A 16 1.42 -6.27 -11.12
C THR A 16 2.29 -5.40 -12.01
N LYS A 17 3.48 -4.98 -11.54
CA LYS A 17 4.37 -3.99 -12.17
C LYS A 17 3.68 -2.66 -12.52
N GLN A 18 2.44 -2.47 -12.08
CA GLN A 18 1.67 -1.28 -12.39
C GLN A 18 2.35 -0.08 -11.75
N THR A 19 2.61 0.93 -12.58
CA THR A 19 3.20 2.19 -12.14
C THR A 19 2.09 3.24 -12.05
N ALA A 20 2.22 4.11 -11.05
CA ALA A 20 1.23 5.15 -10.81
C ALA A 20 1.63 6.49 -11.44
N GLU A 21 2.36 6.45 -12.56
CA GLU A 21 3.01 7.62 -13.20
C GLU A 21 2.05 8.76 -13.55
N ARG A 22 0.79 8.43 -13.83
CA ARG A 22 -0.26 9.42 -14.15
C ARG A 22 -1.04 9.93 -12.94
N SER A 23 -0.75 9.42 -11.73
CA SER A 23 -1.44 9.79 -10.49
C SER A 23 -0.51 10.57 -9.56
N LYS A 24 -0.96 11.76 -9.13
CA LYS A 24 -0.26 12.57 -8.12
C LYS A 24 0.02 11.76 -6.85
N TYR A 25 -0.95 10.95 -6.42
CA TYR A 25 -0.92 10.22 -5.15
C TYR A 25 -0.58 8.75 -5.30
N GLY A 26 -0.74 8.18 -6.49
CA GLY A 26 -0.57 6.76 -6.75
C GLY A 26 -1.83 5.94 -6.50
N TYR A 27 -1.66 4.68 -6.09
CA TYR A 27 -2.75 3.78 -5.69
C TYR A 27 -2.99 3.87 -4.19
N LEU A 28 -4.25 3.82 -3.76
CA LEU A 28 -4.61 3.71 -2.35
C LEU A 28 -4.16 2.35 -1.81
N VAL A 29 -3.57 2.34 -0.62
CA VAL A 29 -3.21 1.12 0.11
C VAL A 29 -3.89 1.15 1.48
N VAL A 30 -4.53 0.04 1.84
CA VAL A 30 -5.12 -0.17 3.16
C VAL A 30 -4.25 -1.12 3.97
N GLU A 31 -4.47 -1.14 5.28
CA GLU A 31 -3.72 -2.05 6.15
C GLU A 31 -3.98 -3.50 5.76
N ASN A 32 -2.92 -4.31 5.75
CA ASN A 32 -2.94 -5.74 5.38
C ASN A 32 -3.48 -6.02 3.98
N MET A 33 -3.46 -5.04 3.08
CA MET A 33 -3.82 -5.24 1.68
C MET A 33 -2.88 -6.28 1.04
N GLN A 34 -3.47 -7.25 0.36
CA GLN A 34 -2.75 -8.31 -0.36
C GLN A 34 -3.34 -8.49 -1.75
N LEU A 35 -2.49 -8.87 -2.71
CA LEU A 35 -2.89 -9.29 -4.04
C LEU A 35 -2.59 -10.77 -4.22
N GLY A 36 -3.56 -11.52 -4.74
CA GLY A 36 -3.36 -12.90 -5.14
C GLY A 36 -2.56 -12.99 -6.43
N GLN A 37 -1.65 -13.94 -6.49
CA GLN A 37 -1.02 -14.41 -7.72
C GLN A 37 -1.26 -15.92 -7.81
N ASP A 38 -1.99 -16.32 -8.84
CA ASP A 38 -2.16 -17.72 -9.20
C ASP A 38 -1.01 -18.12 -10.12
N ASP A 39 -0.37 -19.23 -9.80
CA ASP A 39 0.60 -19.92 -10.64
C ASP A 39 0.14 -21.36 -10.86
N ILE A 40 0.47 -21.94 -12.00
CA ILE A 40 0.07 -23.31 -12.36
C ILE A 40 1.31 -24.18 -12.30
N ASP A 41 1.28 -25.20 -11.44
CA ASP A 41 2.31 -26.22 -11.42
C ASP A 41 2.22 -27.05 -12.71
N GLU A 42 3.23 -26.93 -13.58
CA GLU A 42 3.22 -27.53 -14.92
C GLU A 42 3.23 -29.08 -14.89
N ASP A 43 3.69 -29.69 -13.80
CA ASP A 43 3.80 -31.14 -13.66
C ASP A 43 2.50 -31.78 -13.14
N THR A 44 1.78 -31.07 -12.26
CA THR A 44 0.56 -31.59 -11.60
C THR A 44 -0.74 -30.96 -12.13
N GLY A 45 -0.67 -29.78 -12.73
CA GLY A 45 -1.82 -28.98 -13.12
C GLY A 45 -2.55 -28.30 -11.94
N GLU A 46 -1.98 -28.34 -10.74
CA GLU A 46 -2.54 -27.67 -9.57
C GLU A 46 -2.35 -26.15 -9.65
N ILE A 47 -3.33 -25.39 -9.14
CA ILE A 47 -3.24 -23.93 -9.01
C ILE A 47 -2.69 -23.61 -7.63
N MET A 48 -1.51 -22.99 -7.58
CA MET A 48 -0.94 -22.45 -6.37
C MET A 48 -1.23 -20.95 -6.28
N THR A 49 -2.04 -20.56 -5.30
CA THR A 49 -2.31 -19.14 -5.02
C THR A 49 -1.36 -18.62 -3.94
N SER A 50 -0.55 -17.62 -4.29
CA SER A 50 0.27 -16.88 -3.33
C SER A 50 -0.33 -15.51 -3.03
N ALA A 51 -0.17 -15.03 -1.79
CA ALA A 51 -0.63 -13.71 -1.38
C ALA A 51 0.57 -12.77 -1.21
N ILE A 52 0.58 -11.68 -1.96
CA ILE A 52 1.67 -10.69 -1.96
C ILE A 52 1.19 -9.42 -1.28
N ALA A 53 1.88 -9.02 -0.21
CA ALA A 53 1.55 -7.82 0.54
C ALA A 53 1.75 -6.54 -0.29
N VAL A 54 0.76 -5.65 -0.26
CA VAL A 54 0.82 -4.31 -0.84
C VAL A 54 1.22 -3.35 0.28
N LEU A 55 2.47 -2.87 0.23
CA LEU A 55 2.99 -1.94 1.22
C LEU A 55 2.89 -0.50 0.74
N PRO A 56 2.53 0.46 1.61
CA PRO A 56 2.54 1.86 1.24
C PRO A 56 3.98 2.38 1.09
N THR A 57 4.17 3.31 0.17
CA THR A 57 5.45 4.04 0.01
C THR A 57 5.32 5.49 0.42
N HIS A 58 4.11 6.02 0.40
CA HIS A 58 3.82 7.41 0.71
C HIS A 58 2.54 7.53 1.53
N TYR A 59 2.34 8.70 2.13
CA TYR A 59 1.07 9.11 2.71
C TYR A 59 0.75 10.55 2.29
N LYS A 60 -0.53 10.89 2.30
CA LYS A 60 -0.98 12.28 2.14
C LYS A 60 -0.98 12.96 3.50
N ASP A 61 -0.22 14.04 3.62
CA ASP A 61 -0.18 14.89 4.80
C ASP A 61 -1.52 15.60 5.03
N GLU A 62 -1.99 15.62 6.28
CA GLU A 62 -3.29 16.23 6.63
C GLU A 62 -3.31 17.74 6.48
N GLY A 63 -2.24 18.43 6.88
CA GLY A 63 -2.21 19.89 6.86
C GLY A 63 -2.01 20.46 5.46
N SER A 64 -0.96 20.01 4.78
CA SER A 64 -0.56 20.54 3.47
C SER A 64 -1.22 19.83 2.28
N GLY A 65 -1.78 18.64 2.49
CA GLY A 65 -2.19 17.75 1.39
C GLY A 65 -1.01 17.23 0.56
N GLY A 66 0.22 17.48 1.00
CA GLY A 66 1.45 17.05 0.34
C GLY A 66 1.64 15.53 0.41
N VAL A 67 2.40 14.98 -0.54
CA VAL A 67 2.74 13.56 -0.56
C VAL A 67 4.10 13.39 0.09
N ARG A 68 4.18 12.61 1.16
CA ARG A 68 5.42 12.35 1.90
C ARG A 68 5.71 10.86 1.96
N GLN A 69 6.99 10.48 1.96
CA GLN A 69 7.39 9.08 2.08
C GLN A 69 7.11 8.53 3.47
N VAL A 70 6.74 7.25 3.55
CA VAL A 70 6.62 6.54 4.83
C VAL A 70 8.01 6.20 5.36
N GLU A 71 8.21 6.36 6.67
CA GLU A 71 9.48 6.00 7.34
C GLU A 71 9.61 4.47 7.47
N ASN A 72 8.50 3.78 7.76
CA ASN A 72 8.42 2.33 7.81
C ASN A 72 7.10 1.86 7.19
N ALA A 73 7.17 1.11 6.10
CA ALA A 73 6.00 0.64 5.36
C ALA A 73 5.18 -0.45 6.07
N HIS A 74 5.77 -1.14 7.05
CA HIS A 74 5.09 -2.18 7.83
C HIS A 74 4.37 -1.62 9.06
N SER A 75 4.61 -0.35 9.40
CA SER A 75 3.99 0.28 10.57
C SER A 75 2.81 1.13 10.12
N TRP A 76 1.61 0.75 10.54
CA TRP A 76 0.46 1.64 10.49
C TRP A 76 0.42 2.53 11.72
N VAL A 77 0.32 3.83 11.51
CA VAL A 77 0.16 4.80 12.59
C VAL A 77 -1.28 5.27 12.55
N TYR A 78 -2.03 4.93 13.57
CA TYR A 78 -3.34 5.49 13.85
C TYR A 78 -3.14 6.78 14.64
N HIS A 79 -3.81 7.83 14.21
CA HIS A 79 -3.97 8.98 15.06
C HIS A 79 -5.12 8.64 16.00
N ASP A 80 -4.84 8.56 17.31
CA ASP A 80 -5.91 8.52 18.29
C ASP A 80 -6.80 9.73 18.04
N GLU A 81 -8.08 9.48 17.81
CA GLU A 81 -9.09 10.51 17.82
C GLU A 81 -8.91 11.25 19.13
N GLU A 82 -8.56 12.54 19.09
CA GLU A 82 -8.70 13.39 20.26
C GLU A 82 -10.19 13.36 20.60
N LYS A 83 -10.59 12.43 21.46
CA LYS A 83 -11.92 12.33 22.04
C LYS A 83 -12.12 13.60 22.86
N THR A 84 -12.52 14.66 22.17
CA THR A 84 -13.07 15.86 22.79
C THR A 84 -14.41 15.44 23.36
N ARG A 85 -14.38 15.12 24.65
CA ARG A 85 -15.52 14.87 25.50
C ARG A 85 -16.10 16.18 25.99
#